data_AF-A0AAV8XH98-F1
#
_entry.id   AF-A0AAV8XH98-F1
#
_cell.length_a   1.000
_cell.length_b   1.000
_cell.length_c   1.000
_cell.angle_alpha   90.00
_cell.angle_beta   90.00
_cell.angle_gamma   90.00
#
_symmetry.space_group_name_H-M   'P 1'
#
loop_
_entity.id
_entity.type
_entity.pdbx_description
1 polymer ?
#
loop_
_entity_poly.entity_id
_entity_poly.type
_entity_poly.pdbx_seq_one_letter_code
_entity_poly.pdbx_strand_id
1 'polypeptide(L)'
;MKGAVDQKGYEAISEVAERTRVALEANRFTDATNLWGSTETAVGRNTYGIDFYNILKKITGKSLTYKTRDGKYLNLYSSVI
;
A
#
# COMPACT_ATOMS: atom_id res chain seq x y z
N MET A 1 -0.01 -10.67 4.68
CA MET A 1 -0.09 -9.24 5.07
C MET A 1 -1.48 -8.93 5.63
N LYS A 2 -1.58 -8.09 6.66
CA LYS A 2 -2.85 -7.60 7.23
C LYS A 2 -2.81 -6.07 7.25
N GLY A 3 -3.15 -5.41 6.15
CA GLY A 3 -3.16 -3.95 6.07
C GLY A 3 -3.37 -3.44 4.65
N ALA A 4 -3.65 -2.15 4.51
CA ALA A 4 -3.68 -1.45 3.22
C ALA A 4 -2.31 -1.47 2.52
N VAL A 5 -1.25 -1.56 3.31
CA VAL A 5 0.16 -1.49 2.90
C VAL A 5 0.92 -2.64 3.56
N ASP A 6 1.90 -3.19 2.88
CA ASP A 6 2.86 -4.13 3.45
C ASP A 6 4.07 -3.42 4.07
N GLN A 7 5.03 -4.17 4.61
CA GLN A 7 6.20 -3.58 5.26
C GLN A 7 7.05 -2.73 4.29
N LYS A 8 7.22 -3.20 3.05
CA LYS A 8 7.98 -2.49 2.03
C LYS A 8 7.30 -1.20 1.61
N GLY A 9 5.99 -1.24 1.43
CA GLY A 9 5.20 -0.06 1.11
C GLY A 9 5.17 0.95 2.25
N TYR A 10 5.13 0.48 3.51
CA TYR A 10 5.25 1.35 4.69
C TYR A 10 6.58 2.12 4.67
N GLU A 11 7.70 1.41 4.49
CA GLU A 11 9.02 2.02 4.42
C GLU A 11 9.14 3.04 3.28
N ALA A 12 8.63 2.71 2.09
CA ALA A 12 8.66 3.60 0.93
C ALA A 12 7.84 4.88 1.15
N ILE A 13 6.65 4.77 1.78
CA ILE A 13 5.81 5.93 2.12
C ILE A 13 6.51 6.78 3.19
N SER A 14 7.04 6.14 4.24
CA SER A 14 7.72 6.81 5.34
C SER A 14 8.94 7.60 4.88
N GLU A 15 9.75 7.05 3.97
CA GLU A 15 10.93 7.73 3.45
C GLU A 15 10.57 9.06 2.76
N VAL A 16 9.58 9.05 1.87
CA VAL A 16 9.19 10.26 1.13
C VAL A 16 8.48 11.26 2.04
N ALA A 17 7.64 10.78 2.96
CA ALA A 17 6.99 11.63 3.96
C ALA A 17 8.01 12.37 4.85
N GLU A 18 9.08 11.69 5.26
CA GLU A 18 10.14 12.31 6.06
C GLU A 18 10.88 13.40 5.29
N ARG A 19 11.15 13.19 3.99
CA ARG A 19 11.74 14.22 3.13
C ARG A 19 10.82 15.45 3.01
N THR A 20 9.51 15.24 2.90
CA THR A 20 8.53 16.33 2.91
C THR A 20 8.58 17.12 4.22
N ARG A 21 8.63 16.43 5.37
CA ARG A 21 8.78 17.06 6.71
C ARG A 21 10.04 17.92 6.79
N VAL A 22 11.18 17.38 6.37
CA VAL A 22 12.47 18.09 6.36
C VAL A 22 12.43 19.35 5.49
N ALA A 23 11.82 19.28 4.30
CA ALA A 23 11.67 20.44 3.43
C ALA A 23 10.75 21.51 4.04
N LEU A 24 9.65 21.08 4.67
CA LEU A 24 8.69 21.96 5.34
C LEU A 24 9.34 22.70 6.52
N GLU A 25 10.06 21.99 7.39
CA GLU A 25 10.76 22.58 8.54
C GLU A 25 11.89 23.54 8.14
N ALA A 26 12.50 23.31 6.96
CA ALA A 26 13.48 24.21 6.38
C ALA A 26 12.86 25.42 5.65
N ASN A 27 11.54 25.62 5.72
CA ASN A 27 10.79 26.64 4.99
C ASN A 27 10.94 26.58 3.45
N ARG A 28 11.33 25.43 2.90
CA ARG A 28 11.44 25.22 1.45
C ARG A 28 10.09 24.79 0.88
N PHE A 29 9.14 25.73 0.85
CA PHE A 29 7.74 25.41 0.55
C PHE A 29 7.52 24.81 -0.84
N THR A 30 8.18 25.33 -1.88
CA THR A 30 8.09 24.75 -3.24
C THR A 30 8.57 23.30 -3.28
N ASP A 31 9.69 23.00 -2.61
CA ASP A 31 10.22 21.65 -2.52
C ASP A 31 9.28 20.75 -1.72
N ALA A 32 8.74 21.25 -0.60
CA ALA A 32 7.78 20.53 0.22
C ALA A 32 6.51 20.19 -0.56
N THR A 33 5.99 21.09 -1.41
CA THR A 33 4.84 20.82 -2.28
C THR A 33 5.15 19.74 -3.33
N ASN A 34 6.33 19.78 -3.95
CA ASN A 34 6.74 18.74 -4.91
C ASN A 34 6.92 17.37 -4.24
N LEU A 35 7.50 17.35 -3.03
CA LEU A 35 7.66 16.14 -2.23
C LEU A 35 6.31 15.62 -1.73
N TRP A 36 5.36 16.50 -1.41
CA TRP A 36 3.99 16.12 -1.04
C TRP A 36 3.29 15.34 -2.16
N GLY A 37 3.34 15.82 -3.41
CA GLY A 37 2.79 15.06 -4.55
C GLY A 37 3.51 13.71 -4.77
N SER A 38 4.79 13.63 -4.41
CA SER A 38 5.55 12.38 -4.42
C SER A 38 5.07 11.42 -3.31
N THR A 39 4.74 11.94 -2.12
CA THR A 39 4.12 11.17 -1.03
C THR A 39 2.78 10.60 -1.47
N GLU A 40 1.90 11.41 -2.06
CA GLU A 40 0.59 10.94 -2.58
C GLU A 40 0.76 9.82 -3.60
N THR A 41 1.71 9.97 -4.52
CA THR A 41 2.05 8.94 -5.51
C THR A 41 2.56 7.66 -4.86
N ALA A 42 3.42 7.77 -3.83
CA ALA A 42 3.95 6.63 -3.10
C ALA A 42 2.83 5.88 -2.37
N VAL A 43 1.90 6.60 -1.75
CA VAL A 43 0.73 5.97 -1.10
C VAL A 43 -0.08 5.20 -2.15
N GLY A 44 -0.49 5.85 -3.24
CA GLY A 44 -1.31 5.20 -4.28
C GLY A 44 -0.66 3.96 -4.93
N ARG A 45 0.67 3.95 -5.08
CA ARG A 45 1.41 2.79 -5.61
C ARG A 45 1.48 1.62 -4.63
N ASN A 46 1.53 1.90 -3.33
CA ASN A 46 1.78 0.90 -2.30
C ASN A 46 0.50 0.45 -1.56
N THR A 47 -0.65 1.08 -1.82
CA THR A 47 -1.92 0.73 -1.17
C THR A 47 -2.76 -0.32 -1.89
N TYR A 48 -2.17 -1.10 -2.82
CA TYR A 48 -2.81 -2.22 -3.55
C TYR A 48 -4.24 -1.95 -4.06
N GLY A 49 -4.49 -0.75 -4.59
CA GLY A 49 -5.80 -0.37 -5.16
C GLY A 49 -6.78 0.27 -4.18
N ILE A 50 -6.33 0.68 -2.98
CA ILE A 50 -7.06 1.62 -2.13
C ILE A 50 -6.78 3.03 -2.66
N ASP A 51 -7.83 3.68 -3.16
CA ASP A 51 -7.84 5.10 -3.48
C ASP A 51 -7.64 5.90 -2.19
N PHE A 52 -6.72 6.87 -2.22
CA PHE A 52 -6.39 7.75 -1.10
C PHE A 52 -7.63 8.46 -0.53
N TYR A 53 -8.61 8.74 -1.38
CA TYR A 53 -9.85 9.40 -1.01
C TYR A 53 -11.00 8.43 -0.68
N ASN A 54 -10.87 7.15 -1.04
CA ASN A 54 -11.94 6.16 -0.88
C ASN A 54 -11.40 4.80 -0.41
N ILE A 55 -11.53 4.53 0.90
CA ILE A 55 -11.32 3.19 1.44
C ILE A 55 -12.58 2.36 1.18
N LEU A 56 -12.75 1.85 -0.04
CA LEU A 56 -13.98 1.17 -0.44
C LEU A 56 -14.12 -0.22 0.21
N LYS A 57 -13.04 -1.00 0.32
CA LYS A 57 -13.06 -2.36 0.90
C LYS A 57 -11.72 -2.74 1.50
N LYS A 58 -11.73 -3.39 2.66
CA LYS A 58 -10.56 -4.04 3.24
C LYS A 58 -10.10 -5.16 2.31
N ILE A 59 -8.82 -5.16 1.91
CA ILE A 59 -8.22 -6.31 1.23
C ILE A 59 -8.25 -7.48 2.21
N THR A 60 -9.22 -8.37 2.03
CA THR A 60 -9.26 -9.66 2.71
C THR A 60 -8.52 -10.63 1.81
N GLY A 61 -7.44 -11.24 2.31
CA GLY A 61 -6.73 -12.26 1.55
C GLY A 61 -7.72 -13.34 1.14
N LYS A 62 -8.00 -13.47 -0.15
CA LYS A 62 -8.92 -14.50 -0.66
C LYS A 62 -8.21 -15.84 -0.49
N SER A 63 -8.62 -16.61 0.50
CA SER A 63 -8.32 -18.04 0.54
C SER A 63 -9.15 -18.66 -0.57
N LEU A 64 -8.51 -19.09 -1.65
CA LEU A 64 -9.20 -19.79 -2.73
C LEU A 64 -9.27 -21.27 -2.34
N THR A 65 -10.46 -21.73 -1.97
CA THR A 65 -10.72 -23.14 -1.71
C THR A 65 -11.18 -23.80 -3.00
N TYR A 66 -10.37 -24.72 -3.52
CA TYR A 66 -10.70 -25.50 -4.71
C TYR A 66 -11.12 -26.91 -4.33
N LYS A 67 -12.19 -27.40 -4.94
CA LYS A 67 -12.57 -28.81 -4.88
C LYS A 67 -11.80 -29.57 -5.95
N THR A 68 -10.97 -30.51 -5.52
CA THR A 68 -10.22 -31.39 -6.41
C THR A 68 -11.12 -32.45 -7.03
N ARG A 69 -10.64 -33.12 -8.09
CA ARG A 69 -11.39 -34.17 -8.79
C ARG A 69 -11.70 -35.39 -7.88
N ASP A 70 -10.88 -35.65 -6.86
CA ASP A 70 -11.08 -36.66 -5.83
C ASP A 70 -11.96 -36.17 -4.65
N GLY A 71 -12.56 -34.97 -4.77
CA GLY A 71 -13.52 -34.44 -3.81
C GLY A 71 -12.93 -33.78 -2.57
N LYS A 72 -11.60 -33.63 -2.49
CA LYS A 72 -10.92 -32.94 -1.40
C LYS A 72 -10.91 -31.42 -1.62
N TYR A 73 -10.76 -30.69 -0.54
CA TYR A 73 -10.65 -29.23 -0.58
C TYR A 73 -9.20 -28.82 -0.36
N LEU A 74 -8.63 -28.07 -1.30
CA LEU A 74 -7.31 -27.47 -1.17
C LEU A 74 -7.45 -25.96 -0.98
N ASN A 75 -6.76 -25.44 0.04
CA ASN A 75 -6.64 -24.00 0.24
C ASN A 75 -5.35 -23.54 -0.42
N LEU A 76 -5.47 -22.75 -1.48
CA LEU A 76 -4.33 -22.05 -2.04
C LEU A 76 -4.25 -20.67 -1.40
N TYR A 77 -3.23 -20.44 -0.59
CA TYR A 77 -2.88 -19.11 -0.15
C TYR A 77 -2.23 -18.40 -1.34
N SER A 78 -2.95 -17.52 -2.03
CA SER A 78 -2.32 -16.69 -3.05
C SER A 78 -1.40 -15.69 -2.36
N SER A 79 -0.11 -16.00 -2.27
CA SER A 79 0.94 -15.00 -2.14
C SER A 79 1.01 -14.27 -3.49
N VAL A 80 0.18 -13.24 -3.64
CA VAL A 80 0.28 -12.31 -4.77
C VAL A 80 1.63 -11.60 -4.62
N ILE A 81 2.47 -11.79 -5.65
CA ILE A 81 3.80 -11.19 -5.85
C ILE A 81 3.67 -9.68 -5.96
#